data_AF-A0AAC9MY75-F1
#
_entry.id   AF-A0AAC9MY75-F1
#
_cell.length_a   1.000
_cell.length_b   1.000
_cell.length_c   1.000
_cell.angle_alpha   90.00
_cell.angle_beta   90.00
_cell.angle_gamma   90.00
#
_symmetry.space_group_name_H-M   'P 1'
#
loop_
_entity.id
_entity.type
_entity.pdbx_description
1 polymer ?
#
loop_
_entity_poly.entity_id
_entity_poly.type
_entity_poly.pdbx_seq_one_letter_code
_entity_poly.pdbx_strand_id
1 'polypeptide(L)'
;MQVVGTQRAKLLSSTAGSWFRQRLLETGRGAGPAGLAYFEVPIPMQGGPTQQAHAILLTPAMLIVVELRSLPWYRGGRLRAETSGTWTVDGMDAGLRTEEDANPGERVTRLVFALREHLRVSGARSDAVAGLVCVAGPDLKVRQDRSAARFGDYLVCANDHQSLRRTITRLDRGGRRWSSPEVHAALLALNLGFDVPSEAQLAEETFVEHSVPEPRQGREDAESQTWQPDDGQEDPAPRTGPRRRRGFKPEALVIPALMLPAVIAVLLLVLLLVWVGRGVSQLLTEAGADPAAPSIVLRIDLLDGSDALIASEPATVADSAPGGHASAALRPDEGSGPTEFHWPGQPIVGDGPGTEEAPR
;
A
#
# COMPACT_ATOMS: atom_id res chain seq x y z
N MET A 1 3.06 -18.20 -6.80
CA MET A 1 2.15 -17.10 -7.10
C MET A 1 2.21 -16.86 -8.57
N GLN A 2 1.19 -17.33 -9.26
CA GLN A 2 1.02 -17.09 -10.67
C GLN A 2 0.48 -15.68 -10.86
N VAL A 3 1.15 -14.90 -11.70
CA VAL A 3 0.57 -13.66 -12.22
C VAL A 3 -0.36 -14.08 -13.36
N VAL A 4 -1.66 -14.12 -13.06
CA VAL A 4 -2.73 -14.50 -13.99
C VAL A 4 -3.44 -13.25 -14.48
N GLY A 5 -3.61 -13.16 -15.79
CA GLY A 5 -4.40 -12.11 -16.43
C GLY A 5 -3.72 -11.38 -17.59
N THR A 6 -4.54 -10.93 -18.54
CA THR A 6 -4.21 -10.18 -19.77
C THR A 6 -3.52 -8.83 -19.55
N GLN A 7 -3.44 -8.33 -18.31
CA GLN A 7 -2.51 -7.25 -17.96
C GLN A 7 -1.02 -7.65 -18.05
N ARG A 8 -0.72 -8.89 -18.46
CA ARG A 8 0.61 -9.22 -18.98
C ARG A 8 1.08 -8.23 -20.06
N ALA A 9 0.17 -7.68 -20.86
CA ALA A 9 0.46 -6.77 -21.98
C ALA A 9 0.20 -5.28 -21.71
N LYS A 10 -0.62 -4.93 -20.70
CA LYS A 10 -0.83 -3.51 -20.37
C LYS A 10 0.43 -3.02 -19.63
N LEU A 11 1.12 -2.05 -20.23
CA LEU A 11 2.17 -1.29 -19.55
C LEU A 11 1.53 -0.74 -18.27
N LEU A 12 2.03 -1.20 -17.11
CA LEU A 12 1.59 -0.66 -15.83
C LEU A 12 1.85 0.84 -15.88
N SER A 13 0.81 1.62 -15.60
CA SER A 13 0.84 3.07 -15.74
C SER A 13 1.86 3.73 -14.79
N SER A 14 2.28 3.02 -13.73
CA SER A 14 3.21 3.51 -12.73
C SER A 14 4.50 2.70 -12.63
N THR A 15 5.60 3.42 -12.38
CA THR A 15 6.92 2.86 -12.05
C THR A 15 6.85 1.97 -10.81
N ALA A 16 6.05 2.36 -9.81
CA ALA A 16 5.83 1.57 -8.59
C ALA A 16 5.13 0.23 -8.89
N GLY A 17 4.14 0.23 -9.79
CA GLY A 17 3.48 -0.99 -10.26
C GLY A 17 4.46 -1.95 -10.95
N SER A 18 5.26 -1.44 -11.88
CA SER A 18 6.28 -2.23 -12.59
C SER A 18 7.30 -2.85 -11.64
N TRP A 19 7.78 -2.05 -10.70
CA TRP A 19 8.66 -2.53 -9.62
C TRP A 19 8.01 -3.64 -8.80
N PHE A 20 6.78 -3.43 -8.31
CA PHE A 20 6.09 -4.40 -7.47
C PHE A 20 5.86 -5.72 -8.20
N ARG A 21 5.42 -5.65 -9.47
CA ARG A 21 5.26 -6.82 -10.33
C ARG A 21 6.57 -7.60 -10.46
N GLN A 22 7.68 -6.93 -10.71
CA GLN A 22 8.99 -7.59 -10.76
C GLN A 22 9.33 -8.27 -9.44
N ARG A 23 9.14 -7.59 -8.29
CA ARG A 23 9.40 -8.19 -6.98
C ARG A 23 8.48 -9.36 -6.66
N LEU A 24 7.22 -9.30 -7.07
CA LEU A 24 6.29 -10.41 -6.91
C LEU A 24 6.73 -11.63 -7.73
N LEU A 25 7.17 -11.42 -8.97
CA LEU A 25 7.73 -12.49 -9.82
C LEU A 25 9.02 -13.08 -9.23
N GLU A 26 9.92 -12.24 -8.70
CA GLU A 26 11.11 -12.70 -7.98
C GLU A 26 10.74 -13.51 -6.73
N THR A 27 9.65 -13.14 -6.06
CA THR A 27 9.12 -13.87 -4.91
C THR A 27 8.59 -15.26 -5.29
N GLY A 28 8.12 -15.41 -6.53
CA GLY A 28 7.61 -16.67 -7.10
C GLY A 28 8.68 -17.64 -7.60
N ARG A 29 9.95 -17.23 -7.75
CA ARG A 29 11.04 -18.15 -8.14
C ARG A 29 11.36 -19.11 -6.99
N GLY A 30 10.82 -20.34 -7.05
CA GLY A 30 10.99 -21.39 -6.04
C GLY A 30 9.74 -21.60 -5.19
N ALA A 31 9.90 -21.83 -3.88
CA ALA A 31 8.79 -22.02 -2.93
C ALA A 31 8.09 -20.69 -2.53
N GLY A 32 7.80 -19.84 -3.51
CA GLY A 32 7.07 -18.59 -3.30
C GLY A 32 5.65 -18.81 -2.73
N PRO A 33 4.97 -17.77 -2.24
CA PRO A 33 3.58 -17.89 -1.81
C PRO A 33 2.74 -18.35 -3.00
N ALA A 34 1.81 -19.29 -2.79
CA ALA A 34 0.85 -19.67 -3.83
C ALA A 34 -0.23 -18.59 -3.97
N GLY A 35 -0.88 -18.53 -5.13
CA GLY A 35 -1.99 -17.64 -5.41
C GLY A 35 -1.95 -16.96 -6.77
N LEU A 36 -2.92 -16.07 -6.97
CA LEU A 36 -3.14 -15.26 -8.17
C LEU A 36 -2.85 -13.79 -7.88
N ALA A 37 -2.45 -13.02 -8.89
CA ALA A 37 -2.23 -11.59 -8.77
C ALA A 37 -2.79 -10.81 -9.96
N TYR A 38 -3.65 -9.85 -9.68
CA TYR A 38 -4.28 -8.93 -10.62
C TYR A 38 -3.83 -7.50 -10.31
N PHE A 39 -3.69 -6.65 -11.33
CA PHE A 39 -3.18 -5.28 -11.18
C PHE A 39 -4.22 -4.27 -11.63
N GLU A 40 -4.14 -3.05 -11.10
CA GLU A 40 -4.95 -1.93 -11.55
C GLU A 40 -6.48 -2.22 -11.48
N VAL A 41 -6.91 -2.96 -10.46
CA VAL A 41 -8.29 -3.45 -10.34
C VAL A 41 -9.20 -2.33 -9.80
N PRO A 42 -10.31 -1.98 -10.50
CA PRO A 42 -11.29 -1.03 -9.98
C PRO A 42 -12.10 -1.68 -8.85
N ILE A 43 -12.13 -1.02 -7.69
CA ILE A 43 -12.95 -1.41 -6.54
C ILE A 43 -14.12 -0.42 -6.43
N PRO A 44 -15.37 -0.88 -6.47
CA PRO A 44 -16.52 -0.01 -6.29
C PRO A 44 -16.59 0.50 -4.86
N MET A 45 -16.77 1.81 -4.70
CA MET A 45 -16.92 2.46 -3.40
C MET A 45 -18.41 2.63 -3.08
N GLN A 46 -18.77 2.62 -1.79
CA GLN A 46 -20.15 2.88 -1.38
C GLN A 46 -20.58 4.29 -1.79
N GLY A 47 -21.61 4.40 -2.63
CA GLY A 47 -22.23 5.67 -2.99
C GLY A 47 -21.36 6.64 -3.80
N GLY A 48 -20.28 6.15 -4.42
CA GLY A 48 -19.30 7.01 -5.09
C GLY A 48 -18.61 6.36 -6.29
N PRO A 49 -17.63 7.06 -6.89
CA PRO A 49 -16.87 6.51 -8.02
C PRO A 49 -16.03 5.30 -7.58
N THR A 50 -15.70 4.43 -8.54
CA THR A 50 -14.75 3.34 -8.32
C THR A 50 -13.37 3.87 -7.98
N GLN A 51 -12.69 3.30 -6.99
CA GLN A 51 -11.28 3.57 -6.71
C GLN A 51 -10.40 2.42 -7.20
N GLN A 52 -9.27 2.77 -7.80
CA GLN A 52 -8.34 1.75 -8.31
C GLN A 52 -7.39 1.26 -7.22
N ALA A 53 -7.37 -0.06 -7.01
CA ALA A 53 -6.31 -0.73 -6.27
C ALA A 53 -5.12 -0.98 -7.18
N HIS A 54 -3.91 -0.80 -6.65
CA HIS A 54 -2.69 -1.04 -7.43
C HIS A 54 -2.55 -2.52 -7.81
N ALA A 55 -2.86 -3.41 -6.87
CA ALA A 55 -3.00 -4.84 -7.13
C ALA A 55 -3.96 -5.51 -6.15
N ILE A 56 -4.46 -6.67 -6.56
CA ILE A 56 -5.17 -7.62 -5.70
C ILE A 56 -4.44 -8.95 -5.79
N LEU A 57 -4.11 -9.53 -4.64
CA LEU A 57 -3.52 -10.86 -4.55
C LEU A 57 -4.54 -11.81 -3.96
N LEU A 58 -4.91 -12.87 -4.68
CA LEU A 58 -5.63 -13.99 -4.08
C LEU A 58 -4.63 -15.03 -3.62
N THR A 59 -4.49 -15.21 -2.32
CA THR A 59 -3.77 -16.33 -1.71
C THR A 59 -4.75 -17.43 -1.31
N PRO A 60 -4.30 -18.66 -1.03
CA PRO A 60 -5.17 -19.73 -0.59
C PRO A 60 -6.05 -19.38 0.61
N ALA A 61 -5.60 -18.54 1.54
CA ALA A 61 -6.42 -18.15 2.70
C ALA A 61 -7.02 -16.73 2.62
N MET A 62 -6.43 -15.81 1.85
CA MET A 62 -6.80 -14.38 1.90
C MET A 62 -6.82 -13.72 0.52
N LEU A 63 -7.77 -12.81 0.33
CA LEU A 63 -7.75 -11.80 -0.72
C LEU A 63 -7.09 -10.53 -0.16
N ILE A 64 -5.97 -10.12 -0.75
CA ILE A 64 -5.13 -9.04 -0.26
C ILE A 64 -5.21 -7.86 -1.22
N VAL A 65 -5.72 -6.73 -0.75
CA VAL A 65 -5.70 -5.45 -1.48
C VAL A 65 -4.34 -4.79 -1.28
N VAL A 66 -3.68 -4.44 -2.38
CA VAL A 66 -2.33 -3.86 -2.34
C VAL A 66 -2.34 -2.39 -2.75
N GLU A 67 -1.73 -1.57 -1.92
CA GLU A 67 -1.38 -0.18 -2.23
C GLU A 67 0.13 -0.05 -2.38
N LEU A 68 0.56 0.59 -3.46
CA LEU A 68 1.96 0.79 -3.77
C LEU A 68 2.30 2.27 -3.63
N ARG A 69 3.40 2.55 -2.95
CA ARG A 69 3.95 3.90 -2.86
C ARG A 69 5.46 3.86 -3.01
N SER A 70 6.02 4.93 -3.56
CA SER A 70 7.46 5.17 -3.58
C SER A 70 7.77 6.40 -2.75
N LEU A 71 8.84 6.34 -1.97
CA LEU A 71 9.36 7.55 -1.35
C LEU A 71 9.74 8.55 -2.45
N PRO A 72 9.45 9.86 -2.26
CA PRO A 72 9.80 10.90 -3.23
C PRO A 72 11.33 11.12 -3.33
N TRP A 73 12.09 10.57 -2.39
CA TRP A 73 13.54 10.64 -2.31
C TRP A 73 14.18 9.25 -2.21
N TYR A 74 15.42 9.15 -2.67
CA TYR A 74 16.19 7.90 -2.68
C TYR A 74 17.05 7.75 -1.41
N ARG A 75 16.40 7.70 -0.24
CA ARG A 75 17.07 7.55 1.07
C ARG A 75 16.45 6.41 1.87
N GLY A 76 17.30 5.58 2.48
CA GLY A 76 16.88 4.56 3.42
C GLY A 76 16.65 5.09 4.83
N GLY A 77 16.22 4.20 5.72
CA GLY A 77 15.89 4.59 7.09
C GLY A 77 14.82 3.71 7.70
N ARG A 78 14.27 4.15 8.83
CA ARG A 78 13.17 3.46 9.50
C ARG A 78 11.84 4.16 9.21
N LEU A 79 11.01 3.53 8.38
CA LEU A 79 9.63 3.95 8.17
C LEU A 79 8.80 3.62 9.41
N ARG A 80 8.20 4.64 10.03
CA ARG A 80 7.15 4.51 11.04
C ARG A 80 5.80 4.64 10.34
N ALA A 81 5.10 3.51 10.27
CA ALA A 81 3.75 3.43 9.75
C ALA A 81 2.76 3.50 10.92
N GLU A 82 2.24 4.70 11.14
CA GLU A 82 1.26 4.99 12.18
C GLU A 82 -0.16 4.76 11.64
N THR A 83 -1.11 4.46 12.53
CA THR A 83 -2.51 4.18 12.16
C THR A 83 -3.19 5.41 11.55
N SER A 84 -2.85 6.58 12.09
CA SER A 84 -3.43 7.87 11.72
C SER A 84 -2.33 8.90 11.54
N GLY A 85 -2.58 9.92 10.72
CA GLY A 85 -1.62 10.99 10.48
C GLY A 85 -0.49 10.59 9.54
N THR A 86 0.54 11.43 9.48
CA THR A 86 1.59 11.32 8.46
C THR A 86 2.63 10.28 8.83
N TRP A 87 2.97 9.40 7.89
CA TRP A 87 4.07 8.46 8.08
C TRP A 87 5.42 9.15 8.02
N THR A 88 6.38 8.67 8.81
CA THR A 88 7.70 9.29 8.89
C THR A 88 8.83 8.31 8.62
N VAL A 89 9.91 8.78 7.97
CA VAL A 89 11.19 8.06 7.85
C VAL A 89 12.19 8.76 8.75
N ASP A 90 12.66 8.05 9.78
CA ASP A 90 13.57 8.59 10.81
C ASP A 90 13.10 9.92 11.42
N GLY A 91 11.78 10.10 11.55
CA GLY A 91 11.15 11.27 12.14
C GLY A 91 10.83 12.41 11.15
N MET A 92 11.26 12.31 9.89
CA MET A 92 10.88 13.25 8.83
C MET A 92 9.65 12.74 8.09
N ASP A 93 8.78 13.64 7.62
CA ASP A 93 7.64 13.28 6.76
C ASP A 93 8.09 12.45 5.57
N ALA A 94 7.50 11.27 5.38
CA ALA A 94 7.83 10.36 4.29
C ALA A 94 7.34 10.85 2.90
N GLY A 95 6.50 11.89 2.85
CA GLY A 95 5.94 12.44 1.62
C GLY A 95 4.99 11.47 0.92
N LEU A 96 4.31 10.60 1.68
CA LEU A 96 3.44 9.54 1.16
C LEU A 96 1.95 9.88 1.21
N ARG A 97 1.60 11.07 1.72
CA ARG A 97 0.22 11.56 1.77
C ARG A 97 -0.30 11.87 0.36
N THR A 98 -1.61 11.76 0.17
CA THR A 98 -2.31 12.24 -1.02
C THR A 98 -3.20 13.42 -0.65
N GLU A 99 -3.94 13.96 -1.62
CA GLU A 99 -4.96 14.98 -1.35
C GLU A 99 -6.11 14.42 -0.51
N GLU A 100 -6.43 13.12 -0.68
CA GLU A 100 -7.56 12.46 -0.01
C GLU A 100 -7.17 11.74 1.28
N ASP A 101 -5.91 11.36 1.44
CA ASP A 101 -5.43 10.46 2.50
C ASP A 101 -4.22 11.01 3.24
N ALA A 102 -4.27 10.99 4.57
CA ALA A 102 -3.13 11.42 5.38
C ALA A 102 -1.96 10.42 5.27
N ASN A 103 -2.25 9.15 5.02
CA ASN A 103 -1.27 8.11 4.76
C ASN A 103 -1.83 6.96 3.89
N PRO A 104 -0.97 6.13 3.29
CA PRO A 104 -1.41 5.03 2.43
C PRO A 104 -2.21 3.94 3.15
N GLY A 105 -2.06 3.81 4.46
CA GLY A 105 -2.81 2.86 5.28
C GLY A 105 -4.29 3.20 5.35
N GLU A 106 -4.65 4.50 5.44
CA GLU A 106 -6.04 4.97 5.41
C GLU A 106 -6.73 4.57 4.10
N ARG A 107 -6.05 4.80 2.97
CA ARG A 107 -6.54 4.39 1.64
C ARG A 107 -6.78 2.89 1.55
N VAL A 108 -5.80 2.08 1.94
CA VAL A 108 -5.94 0.60 1.94
C VAL A 108 -7.09 0.16 2.83
N THR A 109 -7.23 0.76 4.00
CA THR A 109 -8.32 0.43 4.94
C THR A 109 -9.68 0.68 4.28
N ARG A 110 -9.87 1.84 3.63
CA ARG A 110 -11.10 2.12 2.87
C ARG A 110 -11.34 1.14 1.73
N LEU A 111 -10.30 0.81 0.94
CA LEU A 111 -10.42 -0.16 -0.15
C LEU A 111 -10.79 -1.57 0.36
N VAL A 112 -10.23 -1.99 1.50
CA VAL A 112 -10.58 -3.27 2.15
C VAL A 112 -12.05 -3.27 2.57
N PHE A 113 -12.53 -2.22 3.23
CA PHE A 113 -13.94 -2.11 3.62
C PHE A 113 -14.88 -2.10 2.41
N ALA A 114 -14.57 -1.30 1.38
CA ALA A 114 -15.34 -1.24 0.15
C ALA A 114 -15.39 -2.61 -0.56
N LEU A 115 -14.26 -3.31 -0.64
CA LEU A 115 -14.18 -4.61 -1.26
C LEU A 115 -14.95 -5.69 -0.48
N ARG A 116 -14.84 -5.69 0.85
CA ARG A 116 -15.62 -6.61 1.69
C ARG A 116 -17.12 -6.43 1.46
N GLU A 117 -17.57 -5.18 1.44
CA GLU A 117 -18.97 -4.88 1.18
C GLU A 117 -19.39 -5.33 -0.22
N HIS A 118 -18.59 -5.02 -1.23
CA HIS A 118 -18.88 -5.40 -2.62
C HIS A 118 -19.00 -6.91 -2.80
N LEU A 119 -18.07 -7.66 -2.22
CA LEU A 119 -18.11 -9.13 -2.23
C LEU A 119 -19.36 -9.65 -1.49
N ARG A 120 -19.68 -9.06 -0.33
CA ARG A 120 -20.87 -9.42 0.47
C ARG A 120 -22.17 -9.23 -0.32
N VAL A 121 -22.34 -8.07 -0.96
CA VAL A 121 -23.52 -7.76 -1.78
C VAL A 121 -23.62 -8.69 -2.99
N SER A 122 -22.47 -9.08 -3.54
CA SER A 122 -22.39 -10.01 -4.68
C SER A 122 -22.54 -11.48 -4.29
N GLY A 123 -22.80 -11.80 -3.01
CA GLY A 123 -22.89 -13.18 -2.51
C GLY A 123 -21.56 -13.94 -2.49
N ALA A 124 -20.44 -13.26 -2.70
CA ALA A 124 -19.11 -13.82 -2.59
C ALA A 124 -18.60 -13.74 -1.15
N ARG A 125 -17.58 -14.56 -0.87
CA ARG A 125 -16.94 -14.60 0.45
C ARG A 125 -16.23 -13.26 0.76
N SER A 126 -16.56 -12.64 1.89
CA SER A 126 -16.06 -11.31 2.28
C SER A 126 -15.27 -11.27 3.60
N ASP A 127 -15.26 -12.34 4.39
CA ASP A 127 -14.54 -12.43 5.68
C ASP A 127 -13.01 -12.46 5.53
N ALA A 128 -12.52 -12.90 4.37
CA ALA A 128 -11.10 -13.16 4.12
C ALA A 128 -10.43 -12.09 3.27
N VAL A 129 -10.67 -10.81 3.58
CA VAL A 129 -10.04 -9.67 2.89
C VAL A 129 -9.07 -8.95 3.85
N ALA A 130 -7.86 -8.66 3.39
CA ALA A 130 -6.86 -7.88 4.13
C ALA A 130 -6.17 -6.85 3.25
N GLY A 131 -5.51 -5.89 3.89
CA GLY A 131 -4.73 -4.85 3.23
C GLY A 131 -3.22 -5.11 3.27
N LEU A 132 -2.52 -4.61 2.26
CA LEU A 132 -1.06 -4.57 2.22
C LEU A 132 -0.59 -3.25 1.62
N VAL A 133 0.22 -2.51 2.35
CA VAL A 133 0.94 -1.35 1.82
C VAL A 133 2.38 -1.76 1.51
N CYS A 134 2.82 -1.57 0.28
CA CYS A 134 4.22 -1.75 -0.11
C CYS A 134 4.86 -0.40 -0.39
N VAL A 135 5.92 -0.08 0.36
CA VAL A 135 6.67 1.16 0.18
C VAL A 135 8.03 0.87 -0.45
N ALA A 136 8.23 1.39 -1.67
CA ALA A 136 9.49 1.35 -2.40
C ALA A 136 10.44 2.45 -1.90
N GLY A 137 11.68 2.05 -1.60
CA GLY A 137 12.76 2.90 -1.11
C GLY A 137 14.01 2.07 -0.81
N PRO A 138 15.23 2.60 -0.97
CA PRO A 138 16.45 1.85 -0.65
C PRO A 138 16.54 1.60 0.85
N ASP A 139 17.06 0.45 1.30
CA ASP A 139 17.36 0.12 2.71
C ASP A 139 16.28 0.49 3.76
N LEU A 140 15.02 0.43 3.36
CA LEU A 140 13.90 0.84 4.21
C LEU A 140 13.52 -0.26 5.20
N LYS A 141 13.51 0.07 6.50
CA LYS A 141 13.05 -0.82 7.58
C LYS A 141 11.69 -0.36 8.08
N VAL A 142 10.68 -1.21 7.95
CA VAL A 142 9.32 -0.89 8.39
C VAL A 142 9.16 -1.19 9.87
N ARG A 143 8.65 -0.20 10.61
CA ARG A 143 8.12 -0.33 11.96
C ARG A 143 6.66 0.09 11.94
N GLN A 144 5.78 -0.89 11.82
CA GLN A 144 4.34 -0.68 11.96
C GLN A 144 3.96 -0.77 13.44
N ASP A 145 3.12 0.15 13.90
CA ASP A 145 2.58 0.05 15.26
C ASP A 145 1.65 -1.16 15.38
N ARG A 146 1.63 -1.80 16.56
CA ARG A 146 0.74 -2.93 16.84
C ARG A 146 -0.73 -2.52 16.78
N SER A 147 -1.03 -1.26 17.12
CA SER A 147 -2.36 -0.69 17.00
C SER A 147 -2.80 -0.64 15.53
N ALA A 148 -1.94 -0.13 14.64
CA ALA A 148 -2.20 -0.07 13.19
C ALA A 148 -2.51 -1.44 12.60
N ALA A 149 -1.75 -2.47 12.99
CA ALA A 149 -1.98 -3.83 12.53
C ALA A 149 -3.26 -4.47 13.07
N ARG A 150 -3.82 -3.98 14.18
CA ARG A 150 -5.07 -4.49 14.78
C ARG A 150 -6.31 -3.76 14.30
N PHE A 151 -6.20 -2.46 14.03
CA PHE A 151 -7.35 -1.63 13.69
C PHE A 151 -7.47 -1.34 12.20
N GLY A 152 -6.36 -1.35 11.45
CA GLY A 152 -6.37 -1.02 10.02
C GLY A 152 -6.61 -2.21 9.09
N ASP A 153 -6.65 -3.45 9.59
CA ASP A 153 -6.73 -4.67 8.76
C ASP A 153 -5.68 -4.74 7.64
N TYR A 154 -4.56 -4.00 7.78
CA TYR A 154 -3.47 -3.98 6.80
C TYR A 154 -2.10 -4.23 7.45
N LEU A 155 -1.19 -4.77 6.65
CA LEU A 155 0.23 -4.84 6.99
C LEU A 155 1.05 -3.93 6.08
N VAL A 156 2.22 -3.53 6.55
CA VAL A 156 3.16 -2.72 5.77
C VAL A 156 4.43 -3.52 5.49
N CYS A 157 4.90 -3.49 4.25
CA CYS A 157 6.18 -4.09 3.87
C CYS A 157 7.05 -3.11 3.07
N ALA A 158 8.36 -3.38 3.07
CA ALA A 158 9.38 -2.58 2.42
C ALA A 158 9.77 -3.17 1.05
N ASN A 159 10.64 -2.45 0.35
CA ASN A 159 11.24 -2.73 -0.97
C ASN A 159 12.08 -4.04 -1.08
N ASP A 160 11.87 -5.02 -0.21
CA ASP A 160 12.61 -6.28 -0.25
C ASP A 160 11.64 -7.43 -0.52
N HIS A 161 11.92 -8.22 -1.57
CA HIS A 161 11.18 -9.43 -1.92
C HIS A 161 11.03 -10.39 -0.73
N GLN A 162 12.02 -10.52 0.16
CA GLN A 162 11.87 -11.35 1.36
C GLN A 162 10.92 -10.74 2.39
N SER A 163 10.85 -9.41 2.48
CA SER A 163 9.88 -8.69 3.31
C SER A 163 8.46 -8.87 2.78
N LEU A 164 8.28 -8.72 1.46
CA LEU A 164 7.02 -8.96 0.77
C LEU A 164 6.55 -10.41 0.98
N ARG A 165 7.43 -11.39 0.70
CA ARG A 165 7.16 -12.82 0.93
C ARG A 165 6.69 -13.09 2.35
N ARG A 166 7.46 -12.65 3.36
CA ARG A 166 7.15 -12.87 4.78
C ARG A 166 5.81 -12.25 5.15
N THR A 167 5.49 -11.09 4.59
CA THR A 167 4.23 -10.38 4.87
C THR A 167 3.04 -11.09 4.25
N ILE A 168 3.14 -11.49 2.98
CA ILE A 168 2.09 -12.28 2.30
C ILE A 168 1.88 -13.60 3.03
N THR A 169 2.95 -14.35 3.32
CA THR A 169 2.85 -15.60 4.09
C THR A 169 2.26 -15.39 5.48
N ARG A 170 2.49 -14.24 6.12
CA ARG A 170 1.86 -13.92 7.40
C ARG A 170 0.36 -13.68 7.27
N LEU A 171 -0.09 -13.00 6.22
CA LEU A 171 -1.50 -12.80 5.93
C LEU A 171 -2.19 -14.14 5.61
N ASP A 172 -1.52 -15.01 4.85
CA ASP A 172 -2.06 -16.31 4.41
C ASP A 172 -2.17 -17.37 5.54
N ARG A 173 -1.57 -17.14 6.72
CA ARG A 173 -1.56 -18.13 7.82
C ARG A 173 -2.85 -18.23 8.64
N GLY A 174 -3.85 -17.38 8.39
CA GLY A 174 -4.86 -17.04 9.39
C GLY A 174 -6.31 -17.46 9.16
N GLY A 175 -6.66 -18.18 8.09
CA GLY A 175 -8.06 -18.33 7.70
C GLY A 175 -8.44 -19.68 7.09
N ARG A 176 -9.76 -19.89 6.97
CA ARG A 176 -10.32 -20.94 6.12
C ARG A 176 -9.84 -20.70 4.68
N ARG A 177 -9.34 -21.75 4.03
CA ARG A 177 -8.88 -21.66 2.64
C ARG A 177 -10.05 -21.43 1.68
N TRP A 178 -9.81 -20.64 0.64
CA TRP A 178 -10.71 -20.42 -0.48
C TRP A 178 -10.86 -21.71 -1.28
N SER A 179 -12.10 -22.06 -1.63
CA SER A 179 -12.36 -23.10 -2.62
C SER A 179 -12.33 -22.51 -4.04
N SER A 180 -12.15 -23.35 -5.06
CA SER A 180 -12.19 -22.90 -6.46
C SER A 180 -13.49 -22.15 -6.80
N PRO A 181 -14.70 -22.63 -6.43
CA PRO A 181 -15.93 -21.87 -6.67
C PRO A 181 -15.97 -20.51 -5.98
N GLU A 182 -15.41 -20.38 -4.77
CA GLU A 182 -15.33 -19.10 -4.07
C GLU A 182 -14.39 -18.12 -4.78
N VAL A 183 -13.26 -18.62 -5.29
CA VAL A 183 -12.34 -17.82 -6.10
C VAL A 183 -13.04 -17.32 -7.36
N HIS A 184 -13.74 -18.20 -8.08
CA HIS A 184 -14.52 -17.83 -9.26
C HIS A 184 -15.58 -16.76 -8.93
N ALA A 185 -16.35 -16.96 -7.86
CA ALA A 185 -17.37 -16.00 -7.43
C ALA A 185 -16.78 -14.62 -7.10
N ALA A 186 -15.63 -14.57 -6.41
CA ALA A 186 -14.96 -13.31 -6.12
C ALA A 186 -14.38 -12.63 -7.38
N LEU A 187 -13.79 -13.40 -8.30
CA LEU A 187 -13.27 -12.85 -9.55
C LEU A 187 -14.41 -12.32 -10.43
N LEU A 188 -15.54 -13.03 -10.51
CA LEU A 188 -16.73 -12.54 -11.21
C LEU A 188 -17.29 -11.27 -10.58
N ALA A 189 -17.40 -11.22 -9.24
CA ALA A 189 -17.82 -10.03 -8.53
C ALA A 189 -16.91 -8.83 -8.83
N LEU A 190 -15.61 -9.05 -9.00
CA LEU A 190 -14.63 -8.01 -9.35
C LEU A 190 -14.58 -7.66 -10.85
N ASN A 191 -15.50 -8.20 -11.65
CA ASN A 191 -15.50 -8.08 -13.12
C ASN A 191 -14.22 -8.61 -13.78
N LEU A 192 -13.55 -9.57 -13.15
CA LEU A 192 -12.36 -10.25 -13.65
C LEU A 192 -12.70 -11.59 -14.35
N GLY A 193 -13.98 -11.77 -14.73
CA GLY A 193 -14.51 -13.00 -15.34
C GLY A 193 -13.76 -13.48 -16.59
N PHE A 194 -13.21 -12.56 -17.38
CA PHE A 194 -12.47 -12.88 -18.60
C PHE A 194 -11.07 -13.47 -18.34
N ASP A 195 -10.52 -13.27 -17.15
CA ASP A 195 -9.19 -13.71 -16.73
C ASP A 195 -9.25 -14.74 -15.59
N VAL A 196 -10.35 -15.48 -15.51
CA VAL A 196 -10.53 -16.54 -14.53
C VAL A 196 -9.69 -17.76 -14.92
N PRO A 197 -8.78 -18.24 -14.04
CA PRO A 197 -8.00 -19.44 -14.32
C PRO A 197 -8.89 -20.68 -14.41
N SER A 198 -8.44 -21.72 -15.12
CA SER A 198 -9.13 -23.01 -15.11
C SER A 198 -9.03 -23.69 -13.74
N GLU A 199 -9.93 -24.63 -13.44
CA GLU A 199 -9.90 -25.38 -12.17
C GLU A 199 -8.56 -26.10 -11.95
N ALA A 200 -7.96 -26.65 -13.01
CA ALA A 200 -6.64 -27.27 -12.95
C ALA A 200 -5.54 -26.25 -12.53
N GLN A 201 -5.60 -25.02 -13.05
CA GLN A 201 -4.67 -23.95 -12.66
C GLN A 201 -4.87 -23.50 -11.22
N LEU A 202 -6.13 -23.44 -10.76
CA LEU A 202 -6.44 -23.15 -9.36
C LEU A 202 -5.92 -24.24 -8.42
N ALA A 203 -6.04 -25.51 -8.81
CA ALA A 203 -5.52 -26.64 -8.04
C ALA A 203 -3.99 -26.58 -7.90
N GLU A 204 -3.26 -26.20 -8.96
CA GLU A 204 -1.81 -26.01 -8.92
C GLU A 204 -1.39 -24.93 -7.91
N GLU A 205 -2.20 -23.88 -7.74
CA GLU A 205 -1.97 -22.80 -6.77
C GLU A 205 -2.53 -23.14 -5.37
N THR A 206 -2.78 -24.42 -5.07
CA THR A 206 -3.27 -24.92 -3.77
C THR A 206 -4.64 -24.39 -3.33
N PHE A 207 -5.44 -23.89 -4.28
CA PHE A 207 -6.88 -23.73 -4.08
C PHE A 207 -7.50 -25.11 -4.17
N VAL A 208 -7.74 -25.71 -3.00
CA VAL A 208 -8.30 -27.06 -2.93
C VAL A 208 -9.81 -26.93 -3.10
N GLU A 209 -10.40 -27.73 -3.98
CA GLU A 209 -11.82 -27.97 -3.93
C GLU A 209 -12.11 -28.61 -2.57
N HIS A 210 -12.80 -27.89 -1.69
CA HIS A 210 -13.29 -28.51 -0.48
C HIS A 210 -14.25 -29.61 -0.93
N SER A 211 -13.77 -30.85 -0.99
CA SER A 211 -14.63 -31.99 -0.69
C SER A 211 -15.22 -31.63 0.66
N VAL A 212 -16.51 -31.26 0.66
CA VAL A 212 -17.30 -31.04 1.87
C VAL A 212 -16.83 -32.10 2.85
N PRO A 213 -16.23 -31.75 4.01
CA PRO A 213 -15.83 -32.78 4.96
C PRO A 213 -17.08 -33.60 5.18
N GLU A 214 -17.02 -34.87 4.76
CA GLU A 214 -18.14 -35.80 4.80
C GLU A 214 -18.83 -35.54 6.12
N PRO A 215 -20.11 -35.11 6.11
CA PRO A 215 -20.77 -34.64 7.32
C PRO A 215 -20.50 -35.73 8.33
N ARG A 216 -19.75 -35.42 9.40
CA ARG A 216 -19.37 -36.40 10.42
C ARG A 216 -20.66 -37.14 10.71
N GLN A 217 -20.81 -38.35 10.16
CA GLN A 217 -21.99 -39.14 10.41
C GLN A 217 -22.00 -39.22 11.91
N GLY A 218 -23.09 -38.70 12.48
CA GLY A 218 -23.25 -38.62 13.91
C GLY A 218 -22.75 -39.94 14.45
N ARG A 219 -21.79 -39.86 15.37
CA ARG A 219 -21.52 -40.97 16.25
C ARG A 219 -22.84 -41.19 16.99
N GLU A 220 -23.70 -42.03 16.43
CA GLU A 220 -24.93 -42.54 17.03
C GLU A 220 -24.60 -43.49 18.19
N ASP A 221 -23.30 -43.71 18.48
CA ASP A 221 -22.82 -44.41 19.67
C ASP A 221 -22.78 -43.48 20.90
N ALA A 222 -23.93 -43.00 21.35
CA ALA A 222 -24.11 -42.47 22.71
C ALA A 222 -25.53 -42.66 23.28
N GLU A 223 -26.37 -43.52 22.70
CA GLU A 223 -27.43 -44.13 23.48
C GLU A 223 -26.82 -45.19 24.42
N SER A 224 -27.21 -45.14 25.70
CA SER A 224 -26.77 -45.98 26.82
C SER A 224 -25.48 -45.59 27.59
N GLN A 225 -25.34 -44.31 27.96
CA GLN A 225 -24.83 -44.03 29.32
C GLN A 225 -26.01 -44.02 30.28
N THR A 226 -26.26 -45.20 30.86
CA THR A 226 -27.10 -45.37 32.05
C THR A 226 -26.64 -44.38 33.11
N TRP A 227 -27.52 -43.45 33.46
CA TRP A 227 -27.33 -42.54 34.59
C TRP A 227 -27.16 -43.39 35.86
N GLN A 228 -25.92 -43.50 36.34
CA GLN A 228 -25.64 -43.98 37.69
C GLN A 228 -25.79 -42.79 38.62
N PRO A 229 -26.68 -42.85 39.64
CA PRO A 229 -26.67 -41.87 40.71
C PRO A 229 -25.32 -41.91 41.41
N ASP A 230 -24.67 -40.75 41.47
CA ASP A 230 -23.36 -40.53 42.06
C ASP A 230 -23.50 -40.51 43.59
N ASP A 231 -23.04 -41.58 44.23
CA ASP A 231 -23.03 -41.72 45.68
C ASP A 231 -21.87 -40.89 46.26
N GLY A 232 -22.14 -39.63 46.55
CA GLY A 232 -21.50 -38.86 47.63
C GLY A 232 -19.98 -38.96 47.76
N GLN A 233 -19.22 -38.55 46.74
CA GLN A 233 -17.78 -38.37 46.86
C GLN A 233 -17.47 -36.94 47.36
N GLU A 234 -16.93 -36.86 48.58
CA GLU A 234 -16.56 -35.64 49.29
C GLU A 234 -15.63 -34.71 48.50
N ASP A 235 -15.94 -33.43 48.62
CA ASP A 235 -15.34 -32.24 48.03
C ASP A 235 -13.87 -32.03 48.48
N PRO A 236 -12.86 -32.12 47.58
CA PRO A 236 -11.51 -31.73 47.91
C PRO A 236 -11.34 -30.21 47.75
N ALA A 237 -11.20 -29.56 48.90
CA ALA A 237 -10.97 -28.13 49.11
C ALA A 237 -10.11 -27.38 48.05
N PRO A 238 -10.40 -26.09 47.80
CA PRO A 238 -9.69 -25.26 46.83
C PRO A 238 -8.23 -25.02 47.26
N ARG A 239 -7.28 -25.60 46.51
CA ARG A 239 -5.86 -25.29 46.63
C ARG A 239 -5.55 -23.92 46.02
N THR A 240 -5.61 -22.88 46.84
CA THR A 240 -5.06 -21.55 46.58
C THR A 240 -3.53 -21.57 46.68
N GLY A 241 -2.86 -22.03 45.63
CA GLY A 241 -1.40 -21.93 45.49
C GLY A 241 -0.98 -20.58 44.88
N PRO A 242 -0.17 -19.74 45.55
CA PRO A 242 0.35 -18.52 44.95
C PRO A 242 1.40 -18.86 43.89
N ARG A 243 1.05 -18.66 42.62
CA ARG A 243 1.99 -18.67 41.49
C ARG A 243 3.03 -17.56 41.69
N ARG A 244 4.22 -17.93 42.19
CA ARG A 244 5.43 -17.09 42.22
C ARG A 244 5.77 -16.64 40.80
N ARG A 245 5.33 -15.44 40.42
CA ARG A 245 5.86 -14.69 39.30
C ARG A 245 7.30 -14.30 39.65
N ARG A 246 8.28 -14.89 38.94
CA ARG A 246 9.67 -14.41 38.96
C ARG A 246 9.71 -13.02 38.34
N GLY A 247 9.72 -11.99 39.19
CA GLY A 247 9.96 -10.62 38.79
C GLY A 247 11.41 -10.46 38.33
N PHE A 248 11.60 -10.14 37.05
CA PHE A 248 12.82 -9.52 36.56
C PHE A 248 12.84 -8.08 37.08
N LYS A 249 13.84 -7.73 37.90
CA LYS A 249 14.11 -6.34 38.32
C LYS A 249 14.82 -5.62 37.17
N PRO A 250 14.24 -4.60 36.52
CA PRO A 250 14.84 -3.90 35.39
C PRO A 250 15.49 -2.57 35.82
N GLU A 251 16.28 -2.57 36.90
CA GLU A 251 16.85 -1.31 37.44
C GLU A 251 18.37 -1.20 37.36
N ALA A 252 19.09 -2.20 36.82
CA ALA A 252 20.56 -2.19 36.82
C ALA A 252 21.23 -1.93 35.46
N LEU A 253 20.49 -1.57 34.41
CA LEU A 253 21.02 -1.56 33.04
C LEU A 253 20.69 -0.31 32.20
N VAL A 254 20.48 0.84 32.86
CA VAL A 254 20.21 2.11 32.15
C VAL A 254 21.46 3.00 32.03
N ILE A 255 22.52 2.74 32.79
CA ILE A 255 23.68 3.63 32.86
C ILE A 255 24.66 3.51 31.65
N PRO A 256 24.93 2.34 31.03
CA PRO A 256 25.91 2.31 29.92
C PRO A 256 25.36 2.78 28.57
N ALA A 257 24.04 2.91 28.39
CA ALA A 257 23.45 3.25 27.09
C ALA A 257 23.59 4.73 26.69
N LEU A 258 23.77 5.64 27.65
CA LEU A 258 23.95 7.08 27.40
C LEU A 258 25.42 7.51 27.34
N MET A 259 26.32 6.81 28.01
CA MET A 259 27.75 7.17 28.02
C MET A 259 28.43 6.88 26.68
N LEU A 260 28.05 5.80 26.00
CA LEU A 260 28.66 5.41 24.73
C LEU A 260 28.47 6.45 23.60
N PRO A 261 27.25 6.97 23.31
CA PRO A 261 27.08 7.98 22.27
C PRO A 261 27.76 9.31 22.62
N ALA A 262 27.81 9.69 23.90
CA ALA A 262 28.51 10.90 24.34
C ALA A 262 30.02 10.80 24.11
N VAL A 263 30.64 9.65 24.44
CA VAL A 263 32.07 9.42 24.20
C VAL A 263 32.40 9.42 22.70
N ILE A 264 31.53 8.82 21.86
CA ILE A 264 31.71 8.83 20.40
C ILE A 264 31.62 10.26 19.84
N ALA A 265 30.67 11.07 20.32
CA ALA A 265 30.52 12.46 19.89
C ALA A 265 31.76 13.31 20.24
N VAL A 266 32.32 13.14 21.45
CA VAL A 266 33.55 13.83 21.86
C VAL A 266 34.74 13.40 21.01
N LEU A 267 34.88 12.11 20.71
CA LEU A 267 35.94 11.60 19.83
C LEU A 267 35.86 12.20 18.42
N LEU A 268 34.66 12.27 17.83
CA LEU A 268 34.46 12.87 16.52
C LEU A 268 34.76 14.37 16.50
N LEU A 269 34.39 15.10 17.57
CA LEU A 269 34.70 16.52 17.71
C LEU A 269 36.22 16.77 17.76
N VAL A 270 36.96 15.96 18.54
CA VAL A 270 38.43 16.06 18.62
C VAL A 270 39.06 15.77 17.26
N LEU A 271 38.57 14.74 16.55
CA LEU A 271 39.10 14.38 15.23
C LEU A 271 38.84 15.46 14.18
N LEU A 272 37.67 16.11 14.23
CA LEU A 272 37.33 17.26 13.40
C LEU A 272 38.28 18.45 13.67
N LEU A 273 38.52 18.78 14.94
CA LEU A 273 39.42 19.87 15.32
C LEU A 273 40.86 19.62 14.86
N VAL A 274 41.35 18.38 14.96
CA VAL A 274 42.68 18.00 14.45
C VAL A 274 42.74 18.13 12.92
N TRP A 275 41.68 17.73 12.22
CA TRP A 275 41.61 17.84 10.76
C TRP A 275 41.60 19.30 10.29
N VAL A 276 40.78 20.15 10.92
CA VAL A 276 40.73 21.59 10.65
C VAL A 276 42.07 22.25 10.98
N GLY A 277 42.67 21.93 12.13
CA GLY A 277 43.98 22.47 12.51
C GLY A 277 45.08 22.12 11.50
N ARG A 278 45.07 20.89 10.97
CA ARG A 278 45.99 20.48 9.89
C ARG A 278 45.74 21.25 8.60
N GLY A 279 44.49 21.40 8.17
CA GLY A 279 44.15 22.16 6.96
C GLY A 279 44.57 23.63 7.04
N VAL A 280 44.33 24.29 8.18
CA VAL A 280 44.72 25.68 8.41
C VAL A 280 46.25 25.83 8.46
N SER A 281 46.97 24.87 9.04
CA SER A 281 48.44 24.91 9.04
C SER A 281 49.03 24.83 7.63
N GLN A 282 48.44 24.02 6.74
CA GLN A 282 48.91 23.94 5.34
C GLN A 282 48.71 25.27 4.60
N LEU A 283 47.54 25.91 4.77
CA LEU A 283 47.25 27.22 4.17
C LEU A 283 48.18 28.33 4.66
N LEU A 284 48.56 28.32 5.94
CA LEU A 284 49.49 29.31 6.49
C LEU A 284 50.94 29.05 6.09
N THR A 285 51.31 27.80 5.76
CA THR A 285 52.68 27.47 5.34
C THR A 285 52.91 27.84 3.87
N GLU A 286 51.87 27.76 3.01
CA GLU A 286 51.96 28.19 1.61
C GLU A 286 51.97 29.72 1.45
N ALA A 287 51.39 30.47 2.39
CA ALA A 287 51.40 31.93 2.35
C ALA A 287 52.74 32.58 2.70
N GLY A 288 53.74 31.80 3.14
CA GLY A 288 55.01 32.32 3.69
C GLY A 288 56.21 32.31 2.74
N ALA A 289 56.09 31.81 1.51
CA ALA A 289 57.27 31.52 0.69
C ALA A 289 57.11 31.94 -0.78
N ASP A 290 56.87 33.22 -1.04
CA ASP A 290 57.38 33.81 -2.29
C ASP A 290 57.63 35.32 -2.17
N PRO A 291 58.87 35.79 -1.95
CA PRO A 291 59.20 37.21 -1.98
C PRO A 291 59.29 37.80 -3.41
N ALA A 292 58.85 37.09 -4.45
CA ALA A 292 59.01 37.56 -5.83
C ALA A 292 57.84 37.18 -6.76
N ALA A 293 56.63 37.70 -6.54
CA ALA A 293 55.60 37.66 -7.58
C ALA A 293 54.58 38.82 -7.50
N PRO A 294 54.03 39.26 -8.65
CA PRO A 294 53.48 40.60 -8.85
C PRO A 294 52.01 40.75 -8.40
N SER A 295 51.65 41.99 -8.06
CA SER A 295 50.31 42.41 -7.64
C SER A 295 49.23 42.04 -8.67
N ILE A 296 48.37 41.09 -8.31
CA ILE A 296 47.16 40.76 -9.06
C ILE A 296 46.13 41.86 -8.79
N VAL A 297 45.95 42.74 -9.77
CA VAL A 297 44.87 43.72 -9.83
C VAL A 297 43.57 42.97 -10.15
N LEU A 298 42.68 42.90 -9.16
CA LEU A 298 41.37 42.28 -9.30
C LEU A 298 40.45 43.22 -10.10
N ARG A 299 40.38 43.01 -11.42
CA ARG A 299 39.47 43.72 -12.33
C ARG A 299 38.09 43.07 -12.23
N ILE A 300 37.15 43.77 -11.60
CA ILE A 300 35.74 43.39 -11.57
C ILE A 300 35.11 43.96 -12.83
N ASP A 301 34.91 43.13 -13.85
CA ASP A 301 34.17 43.50 -15.05
C ASP A 301 32.66 43.48 -14.74
N LEU A 302 32.07 44.66 -14.61
CA LEU A 302 30.63 44.87 -14.69
C LEU A 302 30.19 44.66 -16.15
N LEU A 303 29.36 43.64 -16.39
CA LEU A 303 28.65 43.45 -17.64
C LEU A 303 27.54 44.51 -17.78
N ASP A 304 27.81 45.52 -18.60
CA ASP A 304 26.84 46.46 -19.15
C ASP A 304 26.41 45.93 -20.53
N GLY A 305 25.16 45.44 -20.64
CA GLY A 305 24.59 44.86 -21.84
C GLY A 305 23.63 45.83 -22.50
N SER A 306 24.16 46.69 -23.36
CA SER A 306 23.39 47.56 -24.26
C SER A 306 23.41 46.98 -25.67
N ASP A 307 22.29 46.38 -26.08
CA ASP A 307 22.06 45.92 -27.45
C ASP A 307 21.71 47.11 -28.37
N ALA A 308 22.46 47.20 -29.47
CA ALA A 308 22.25 48.15 -30.54
C ALA A 308 21.57 47.48 -31.76
N LEU A 309 20.48 48.11 -32.19
CA LEU A 309 20.14 48.48 -33.58
C LEU A 309 20.34 47.44 -34.71
N ILE A 310 19.22 46.94 -35.25
CA ILE A 310 19.02 46.84 -36.72
C ILE A 310 17.63 47.40 -37.10
N ALA A 311 17.67 48.21 -38.13
CA ALA A 311 16.68 49.12 -38.70
C ALA A 311 15.48 48.49 -39.46
N SER A 312 14.33 49.16 -39.35
CA SER A 312 13.36 49.60 -40.39
C SER A 312 12.70 48.55 -41.32
N GLU A 313 11.39 48.51 -41.60
CA GLU A 313 10.41 49.55 -41.99
C GLU A 313 8.93 48.98 -41.88
N PRO A 314 7.83 49.70 -42.23
CA PRO A 314 6.62 49.76 -41.40
C PRO A 314 5.33 49.25 -42.06
N ALA A 315 4.28 49.00 -41.26
CA ALA A 315 2.88 49.20 -41.66
C ALA A 315 1.93 49.22 -40.46
N THR A 316 1.35 50.41 -40.20
CA THR A 316 -0.07 50.68 -39.85
C THR A 316 -0.77 49.79 -38.81
N VAL A 317 -1.00 50.30 -37.58
CA VAL A 317 -2.20 51.07 -37.14
C VAL A 317 -3.47 50.22 -37.04
N ALA A 318 -3.82 49.86 -35.80
CA ALA A 318 -5.15 49.97 -35.17
C ALA A 318 -5.06 49.26 -33.80
N ASP A 319 -4.86 49.95 -32.68
CA ASP A 319 -5.86 50.70 -31.90
C ASP A 319 -6.63 49.81 -30.90
N SER A 320 -6.90 50.38 -29.72
CA SER A 320 -7.66 49.85 -28.57
C SER A 320 -6.91 49.02 -27.51
N ALA A 321 -6.15 49.74 -26.70
CA ALA A 321 -6.42 50.07 -25.28
C ALA A 321 -7.18 49.09 -24.33
N PRO A 322 -6.98 49.23 -23.01
CA PRO A 322 -6.94 48.12 -22.05
C PRO A 322 -8.03 48.18 -20.96
N GLY A 323 -8.06 47.15 -20.12
CA GLY A 323 -8.78 47.13 -18.84
C GLY A 323 -9.07 45.69 -18.45
N GLY A 324 -8.83 45.20 -17.25
CA GLY A 324 -8.77 45.86 -15.96
C GLY A 324 -9.47 44.91 -14.98
N HIS A 325 -8.77 44.50 -13.94
CA HIS A 325 -9.29 43.64 -12.89
C HIS A 325 -10.53 44.24 -12.22
N ALA A 326 -11.54 43.41 -11.91
CA ALA A 326 -12.33 43.55 -10.69
C ALA A 326 -13.11 42.26 -10.38
N SER A 327 -13.00 41.84 -9.12
CA SER A 327 -13.86 40.88 -8.46
C SER A 327 -15.25 41.48 -8.19
N ALA A 328 -16.31 40.69 -8.31
CA ALA A 328 -17.54 40.90 -7.56
C ALA A 328 -18.36 39.59 -7.50
N ALA A 329 -18.70 39.20 -6.28
CA ALA A 329 -19.70 38.18 -5.98
C ALA A 329 -21.12 38.69 -6.29
N LEU A 330 -22.01 37.82 -6.76
CA LEU A 330 -23.34 37.57 -6.18
C LEU A 330 -24.25 36.71 -7.10
N ARG A 331 -24.85 35.74 -6.41
CA ARG A 331 -26.16 35.09 -6.60
C ARG A 331 -26.30 33.83 -7.48
N PRO A 332 -27.11 32.86 -6.98
CA PRO A 332 -27.44 31.62 -7.65
C PRO A 332 -28.63 31.83 -8.58
N ASP A 333 -28.65 31.12 -9.70
CA ASP A 333 -29.90 30.95 -10.44
C ASP A 333 -30.01 29.51 -10.98
N GLU A 334 -31.27 29.15 -11.11
CA GLU A 334 -31.86 27.84 -11.14
C GLU A 334 -31.66 27.10 -12.48
N GLY A 335 -31.84 25.79 -12.43
CA GLY A 335 -32.45 25.07 -13.55
C GLY A 335 -31.54 24.70 -14.72
N SER A 336 -30.96 23.49 -14.67
CA SER A 336 -30.74 22.71 -15.90
C SER A 336 -30.89 21.24 -15.58
N GLY A 337 -31.92 20.63 -16.19
CA GLY A 337 -32.29 19.24 -16.05
C GLY A 337 -31.27 18.28 -16.67
N PRO A 338 -31.49 16.96 -16.51
CA PRO A 338 -30.55 15.95 -16.94
C PRO A 338 -30.52 15.85 -18.46
N THR A 339 -29.34 16.03 -19.04
CA THR A 339 -29.03 15.65 -20.41
C THR A 339 -28.96 14.13 -20.46
N GLU A 340 -29.97 13.50 -21.04
CA GLU A 340 -29.96 12.09 -21.42
C GLU A 340 -28.82 11.87 -22.43
N PHE A 341 -27.81 11.11 -22.00
CA PHE A 341 -26.71 10.67 -22.84
C PHE A 341 -27.11 9.36 -23.52
N HIS A 342 -27.49 9.44 -24.79
CA HIS A 342 -27.92 8.29 -25.60
C HIS A 342 -26.68 7.61 -26.21
N TRP A 343 -26.41 6.36 -25.83
CA TRP A 343 -25.39 5.51 -26.46
C TRP A 343 -25.96 4.89 -27.76
N PRO A 344 -25.25 4.93 -28.90
CA PRO A 344 -25.68 4.23 -30.10
C PRO A 344 -25.15 2.79 -30.08
N GLY A 345 -26.07 1.82 -30.19
CA GLY A 345 -25.73 0.47 -30.65
C GLY A 345 -26.24 -0.68 -29.78
N GLN A 346 -27.54 -0.99 -29.89
CA GLN A 346 -27.99 -2.37 -29.81
C GLN A 346 -28.99 -2.67 -30.94
N PRO A 347 -28.91 -3.85 -31.57
CA PRO A 347 -29.80 -4.24 -32.66
C PRO A 347 -31.20 -4.56 -32.14
N ILE A 348 -32.17 -4.05 -32.89
CA ILE A 348 -33.61 -4.27 -32.75
C ILE A 348 -33.90 -5.76 -32.90
N VAL A 349 -34.35 -6.41 -31.82
CA VAL A 349 -34.98 -7.73 -31.87
C VAL A 349 -36.42 -7.49 -32.35
N GLY A 350 -36.75 -8.08 -33.49
CA GLY A 350 -38.06 -7.92 -34.13
C GLY A 350 -39.17 -8.60 -33.36
N ASP A 351 -40.27 -7.86 -33.21
CA ASP A 351 -41.60 -8.37 -32.86
C ASP A 351 -42.11 -9.32 -33.96
N GLY A 352 -42.51 -10.53 -33.56
CA GLY A 352 -43.36 -11.40 -34.35
C GLY A 352 -44.76 -11.47 -33.71
N PRO A 353 -45.85 -11.28 -34.47
CA PRO A 353 -47.20 -11.42 -33.94
C PRO A 353 -47.66 -12.88 -34.06
N GLY A 354 -48.36 -13.37 -33.03
CA GLY A 354 -48.90 -14.73 -33.01
C GLY A 354 -49.92 -14.90 -31.90
N THR A 355 -51.10 -14.35 -32.13
CA THR A 355 -52.39 -14.71 -31.52
C THR A 355 -52.62 -16.23 -31.52
N GLU A 356 -53.08 -16.80 -30.41
CA GLU A 356 -54.27 -17.68 -30.42
C GLU A 356 -54.85 -17.88 -29.01
N GLU A 357 -56.12 -17.48 -28.87
CA GLU A 357 -57.02 -17.77 -27.77
C GLU A 357 -57.49 -19.24 -27.80
N ALA A 358 -57.46 -19.88 -26.62
CA ALA A 358 -58.49 -20.77 -26.03
C ALA A 358 -58.92 -22.07 -26.79
N PRO A 359 -59.73 -23.01 -26.23
CA PRO A 359 -60.37 -23.01 -24.91
C PRO A 359 -60.37 -24.36 -24.13
N ARG A 360 -60.86 -24.23 -22.88
CA ARG A 360 -61.43 -25.22 -21.92
C ARG A 360 -60.51 -25.96 -20.97
#